data_AF-A0A7L2RDD7-F1
#
_entry.id   AF-A0A7L2RDD7-F1
#
_cell.length_a   1.000
_cell.length_b   1.000
_cell.length_c   1.000
_cell.angle_alpha   90.00
_cell.angle_beta   90.00
_cell.angle_gamma   90.00
#
_symmetry.space_group_name_H-M   'P 1'
#
loop_
_entity.id
_entity.type
_entity.pdbx_description
1 polymer ?
#
loop_
_entity_poly.entity_id
_entity_poly.type
_entity_poly.pdbx_seq_one_letter_code
_entity_poly.pdbx_strand_id
1 'polypeptide(L)'
;ILVANDRACRLLGCSSQELIGQKLSHFISKCSQELWGAVDGECSETVDGECSSMVSGAVVDVIGHLKEKIPVSVWQRQIRSKDTQRCVVVLEPVERLSASVCFRVDGEITSCDLVFARLHGYPTLEEVIGLHIKDLIPSVQIPPLGKKIPKSLRIQRAVGRSREGNMFPLGLKLQVSLLEEDQAGVQRDEVLQTEGSLPGCQFSATVVVFSTISGLITVRSDGIICGIKDSFALMLFGYEKKELLGKNITFLIPGFYNNMERRSECSLPLPHL
;
A
#
# COMPACT_ATOMS: atom_id res chain seq x y z
N ILE A 1 6.43 -20.61 -17.05
CA ILE A 1 7.35 -20.63 -15.90
C ILE A 1 8.30 -21.78 -16.16
N LEU A 2 9.60 -21.52 -16.22
CA LEU A 2 10.60 -22.56 -16.53
C LEU A 2 11.15 -23.21 -15.26
N VAL A 3 11.33 -22.42 -14.21
CA VAL A 3 11.83 -22.84 -12.90
C VAL A 3 11.12 -21.99 -11.84
N ALA A 4 10.82 -22.59 -10.68
CA ALA A 4 10.31 -21.90 -9.50
C ALA A 4 11.08 -22.39 -8.28
N ASN A 5 11.41 -21.47 -7.35
CA ASN A 5 12.04 -21.83 -6.08
C ASN A 5 10.99 -22.13 -5.00
N ASP A 6 11.42 -22.68 -3.87
CA ASP A 6 10.53 -23.06 -2.76
C ASP A 6 9.76 -21.87 -2.16
N ARG A 7 10.30 -20.65 -2.29
CA ARG A 7 9.61 -19.44 -1.82
C ARG A 7 8.44 -19.09 -2.74
N ALA A 8 8.62 -19.15 -4.06
CA ALA A 8 7.55 -18.94 -5.04
C ALA A 8 6.47 -20.02 -4.93
N CYS A 9 6.88 -21.28 -4.70
CA CYS A 9 5.95 -22.39 -4.44
C CYS A 9 5.09 -22.12 -3.21
N ARG A 10 5.71 -21.73 -2.09
CA ARG A 10 4.98 -21.38 -0.85
C ARG A 10 4.06 -20.16 -1.01
N LEU A 11 4.51 -19.13 -1.72
CA LEU A 11 3.73 -17.92 -1.97
C LEU A 11 2.45 -18.21 -2.77
N LEU A 12 2.56 -19.07 -3.78
CA LEU A 12 1.43 -19.46 -4.64
C LEU A 12 0.61 -20.60 -4.03
N GLY A 13 1.17 -21.32 -3.06
CA GLY A 13 0.57 -22.53 -2.49
C GLY A 13 0.54 -23.70 -3.48
N CYS A 14 1.45 -23.71 -4.46
CA CYS A 14 1.55 -24.74 -5.49
C CYS A 14 2.89 -25.47 -5.39
N SER A 15 2.95 -26.72 -5.84
CA SER A 15 4.21 -27.44 -5.99
C SER A 15 5.01 -26.92 -7.19
N SER A 16 6.32 -27.16 -7.21
CA SER A 16 7.17 -26.78 -8.34
C SER A 16 6.73 -27.43 -9.65
N GLN A 17 6.21 -28.66 -9.59
CA GLN A 17 5.72 -29.41 -10.75
C GLN A 17 4.44 -28.78 -11.35
N GLU A 18 3.57 -28.21 -10.52
CA GLU A 18 2.35 -27.53 -10.97
C GLU A 18 2.64 -26.15 -11.57
N LEU A 19 3.68 -25.47 -11.08
CA LEU A 19 4.08 -24.15 -11.56
C LEU A 19 4.85 -24.23 -12.88
N ILE A 20 5.73 -25.21 -13.04
CA ILE A 20 6.54 -25.38 -14.25
C ILE A 20 5.62 -25.65 -15.45
N GLY A 21 5.85 -24.95 -16.55
CA GLY A 21 5.03 -25.02 -17.77
C GLY A 21 3.84 -24.06 -17.80
N GLN A 22 3.38 -23.52 -16.67
CA GLN A 22 2.25 -22.57 -16.63
C GLN A 22 2.66 -21.13 -16.98
N LYS A 23 1.71 -20.32 -17.47
CA LYS A 23 1.92 -18.87 -17.66
C LYS A 23 1.80 -18.15 -16.32
N LEU A 24 2.75 -17.28 -16.00
CA LEU A 24 2.73 -16.50 -14.76
C LEU A 24 1.47 -15.61 -14.65
N SER A 25 0.99 -15.10 -15.79
CA SER A 25 -0.22 -14.27 -15.86
C SER A 25 -1.50 -14.97 -15.37
N HIS A 26 -1.54 -16.32 -15.34
CA HIS A 26 -2.69 -17.04 -14.79
C HIS A 26 -2.82 -16.89 -13.27
N PHE A 27 -1.71 -16.59 -12.59
CA PHE A 27 -1.67 -16.38 -11.14
C PHE A 27 -1.88 -14.92 -10.74
N ILE A 28 -2.08 -14.01 -11.71
CA ILE A 28 -2.25 -12.58 -11.46
C ILE A 28 -3.72 -12.22 -11.58
N SER A 29 -4.22 -11.41 -10.65
CA SER A 29 -5.61 -10.98 -10.66
C SER A 29 -5.94 -10.18 -11.92
N LYS A 30 -7.13 -10.44 -12.50
CA LYS A 30 -7.62 -9.74 -13.69
C LYS A 30 -7.70 -8.22 -13.50
N CYS A 31 -8.00 -7.74 -12.28
CA CYS A 31 -8.03 -6.30 -11.96
C CYS A 31 -6.65 -5.61 -12.05
N SER A 32 -5.55 -6.37 -11.97
CA SER A 32 -4.18 -5.86 -12.10
C SER A 32 -3.55 -6.17 -13.46
N GLN A 33 -4.29 -6.82 -14.36
CA GLN A 33 -3.79 -7.27 -15.65
C GLN A 33 -3.56 -6.10 -16.64
N GLU A 34 -4.31 -5.00 -16.50
CA GLU A 34 -4.06 -3.75 -17.23
C GLU A 34 -2.71 -3.11 -16.85
N LEU A 35 -2.29 -3.24 -15.58
CA LEU A 35 -0.99 -2.78 -15.10
C LEU A 35 0.14 -3.68 -15.63
N TRP A 36 -0.11 -4.99 -15.71
CA TRP A 36 0.83 -5.98 -16.25
C TRP A 36 1.05 -5.84 -17.75
N GLY A 37 0.01 -5.49 -18.51
CA GLY A 37 0.11 -5.23 -19.94
C GLY A 37 0.95 -3.99 -20.29
N ALA A 38 1.01 -2.99 -19.40
CA ALA A 38 1.85 -1.81 -19.56
C ALA A 38 3.34 -2.07 -19.21
N VAL A 39 3.60 -2.99 -18.26
CA VAL A 39 4.94 -3.45 -17.86
C VAL A 39 5.64 -4.23 -18.98
N ASP A 40 4.89 -4.89 -19.86
CA ASP A 40 5.41 -5.61 -21.03
C ASP A 40 5.74 -4.66 -22.21
N GLY A 41 5.33 -3.38 -22.14
CA GLY A 41 5.30 -2.45 -23.28
C GLY A 41 6.41 -1.38 -23.35
N GLU A 42 7.23 -1.18 -22.31
CA GLU A 42 8.31 -0.19 -22.33
C GLU A 42 9.66 -0.84 -22.69
N CYS A 43 9.72 -1.45 -23.87
CA CYS A 43 10.98 -1.71 -24.58
C CYS A 43 11.31 -0.49 -25.44
N SER A 44 11.89 0.56 -24.84
CA SER A 44 12.66 1.51 -25.65
C SER A 44 14.03 0.90 -25.91
N GLU A 45 14.25 0.49 -27.15
CA GLU A 45 15.56 0.12 -27.67
C GLU A 45 16.48 1.35 -27.61
N THR A 46 17.26 1.49 -26.54
CA THR A 46 18.44 2.36 -26.60
C THR A 46 19.59 1.60 -27.22
N VAL A 47 20.17 2.23 -28.25
CA VAL A 47 21.31 1.80 -29.05
C VAL A 47 22.58 1.85 -28.19
N ASP A 48 22.73 0.90 -27.26
CA ASP A 48 24.04 0.45 -26.81
C ASP A 48 23.92 -0.87 -26.02
N GLY A 49 24.85 -1.79 -26.28
CA GLY A 49 24.77 -3.22 -26.01
C GLY A 49 24.70 -3.71 -24.55
N GLU A 50 24.34 -2.87 -23.57
CA GLU A 50 24.15 -3.27 -22.17
C GLU A 50 22.87 -2.66 -21.58
N CYS A 51 21.72 -3.06 -22.12
CA CYS A 51 20.43 -2.71 -21.53
C CYS A 51 19.92 -3.85 -20.63
N SER A 52 20.21 -3.79 -19.33
CA SER A 52 19.43 -4.52 -18.33
C SER A 52 18.10 -3.80 -18.12
N SER A 53 17.11 -4.05 -18.97
CA SER A 53 15.75 -3.56 -18.74
C SER A 53 15.19 -4.25 -17.49
N MET A 54 15.22 -3.52 -16.38
CA MET A 54 14.62 -3.93 -15.11
C MET A 54 13.29 -3.22 -15.03
N VAL A 55 12.20 -3.92 -15.36
CA VAL A 55 10.86 -3.37 -15.13
C VAL A 55 10.55 -3.55 -13.66
N SER A 56 10.43 -2.43 -12.94
CA SER A 56 10.69 -2.31 -11.52
C SER A 56 9.47 -1.81 -10.75
N GLY A 57 9.05 -2.55 -9.72
CA GLY A 57 8.24 -2.02 -8.61
C GLY A 57 6.74 -1.92 -8.87
N ALA A 58 6.21 -2.60 -9.88
CA ALA A 58 4.76 -2.73 -10.04
C ALA A 58 4.22 -3.68 -8.96
N VAL A 59 3.19 -3.24 -8.24
CA VAL A 59 2.51 -4.09 -7.26
C VAL A 59 1.25 -4.67 -7.88
N VAL A 60 1.10 -5.99 -7.84
CA VAL A 60 -0.11 -6.69 -8.29
C VAL A 60 -0.62 -7.66 -7.27
N ASP A 61 -1.89 -8.05 -7.42
CA ASP A 61 -2.47 -9.13 -6.63
C ASP A 61 -2.18 -10.47 -7.30
N VAL A 62 -1.38 -11.30 -6.64
CA VAL A 62 -1.23 -12.70 -6.99
C VAL A 62 -2.31 -13.52 -6.28
N ILE A 63 -2.84 -14.51 -6.97
CA ILE A 63 -3.88 -15.42 -6.47
C ILE A 63 -3.17 -16.67 -5.94
N GLY A 64 -3.26 -16.88 -4.63
CA GLY A 64 -2.77 -18.11 -3.99
C GLY A 64 -3.75 -19.28 -4.15
N HIS A 65 -3.34 -20.44 -3.65
CA HIS A 65 -4.11 -21.69 -3.71
C HIS A 65 -5.49 -21.61 -3.02
N LEU A 66 -5.66 -20.78 -1.98
CA LEU A 66 -6.94 -20.57 -1.28
C LEU A 66 -7.78 -19.47 -1.94
N LYS A 67 -7.40 -19.02 -3.14
CA LYS A 67 -7.99 -17.88 -3.88
C LYS A 67 -7.89 -16.55 -3.12
N GLU A 68 -6.99 -16.47 -2.15
CA GLU A 68 -6.58 -15.26 -1.49
C GLU A 68 -5.81 -14.36 -2.46
N LYS A 69 -5.98 -13.04 -2.32
CA LYS A 69 -5.23 -12.05 -3.09
C LYS A 69 -4.06 -11.54 -2.25
N ILE A 70 -2.86 -11.85 -2.69
CA ILE A 70 -1.62 -11.46 -2.03
C ILE A 70 -0.98 -10.35 -2.87
N PRO A 71 -0.88 -9.11 -2.35
CA PRO A 71 -0.18 -8.07 -3.05
C PRO A 71 1.32 -8.38 -3.08
N VAL A 72 1.91 -8.35 -4.26
CA VAL A 72 3.33 -8.62 -4.48
C VAL A 72 3.95 -7.53 -5.35
N SER A 73 5.12 -7.05 -4.94
CA SER A 73 6.01 -6.26 -5.78
C SER A 73 6.70 -7.18 -6.78
N VAL A 74 6.70 -6.76 -8.04
CA VAL A 74 7.20 -7.58 -9.13
C VAL A 74 8.37 -6.89 -9.79
N TRP A 75 9.43 -7.67 -9.92
CA TRP A 75 10.65 -7.25 -10.56
C TRP A 75 10.96 -8.21 -11.69
N GLN A 76 11.13 -7.67 -12.88
CA GLN A 76 11.41 -8.45 -14.07
C GLN A 76 12.80 -8.07 -14.61
N ARG A 77 13.64 -9.07 -14.86
CA ARG A 77 14.93 -8.89 -15.54
C ARG A 77 15.03 -9.85 -16.72
N GLN A 78 15.15 -9.29 -17.92
CA GLN A 78 15.41 -10.08 -19.12
C GLN A 78 16.90 -10.46 -19.18
N ILE A 79 17.15 -11.75 -19.44
CA ILE A 79 18.49 -12.28 -19.70
C ILE A 79 18.58 -12.51 -21.21
N ARG A 80 19.33 -11.65 -21.89
CA ARG A 80 19.63 -11.80 -23.31
C ARG A 80 20.72 -12.85 -23.46
N SER A 81 20.38 -13.98 -24.07
CA SER A 81 21.34 -14.97 -24.56
C SER A 81 21.14 -15.15 -26.07
N LYS A 82 22.21 -15.49 -26.79
CA LYS A 82 22.30 -15.47 -28.26
C LYS A 82 21.18 -16.25 -28.98
N ASP A 83 20.56 -17.24 -28.33
CA ASP A 83 19.47 -18.07 -28.90
C ASP A 83 18.22 -18.20 -28.01
N THR A 84 18.17 -17.56 -26.83
CA THR A 84 16.97 -17.65 -25.96
C THR A 84 16.71 -16.36 -25.19
N GLN A 85 15.48 -15.84 -25.30
CA GLN A 85 14.97 -14.82 -24.41
C GLN A 85 14.48 -15.49 -23.13
N ARG A 86 15.28 -15.44 -22.07
CA ARG A 86 14.89 -15.90 -20.73
C ARG A 86 14.61 -14.70 -19.85
N CYS A 87 13.70 -14.85 -18.91
CA CYS A 87 13.31 -13.79 -18.01
C CYS A 87 13.31 -14.31 -16.56
N VAL A 88 13.92 -13.55 -15.66
CA VAL A 88 13.87 -13.80 -14.23
C VAL A 88 12.85 -12.85 -13.63
N VAL A 89 11.85 -13.41 -12.96
CA VAL A 89 10.82 -12.66 -12.25
C VAL A 89 10.98 -12.91 -10.76
N VAL A 90 11.06 -11.84 -9.99
CA VAL A 90 11.05 -11.88 -8.52
C VAL A 90 9.69 -11.37 -8.06
N LEU A 91 9.02 -12.18 -7.25
CA LEU A 91 7.78 -11.84 -6.56
C LEU A 91 8.12 -11.62 -5.09
N GLU A 92 7.93 -10.40 -4.62
CA GLU A 92 8.15 -10.04 -3.23
C GLU A 92 6.82 -9.64 -2.59
N PRO A 93 6.30 -10.40 -1.60
CA PRO A 93 5.09 -10.02 -0.88
C PRO A 93 5.23 -8.65 -0.23
N VAL A 94 4.20 -7.83 -0.35
CA VAL A 94 4.16 -6.49 0.27
C VAL A 94 2.95 -6.38 1.18
N GLU A 95 3.04 -5.50 2.17
CA GLU A 95 1.87 -5.11 2.94
C GLU A 95 1.10 -4.02 2.19
N ARG A 96 -0.22 -4.16 2.17
CA ARG A 96 -1.15 -3.15 1.63
C ARG A 96 -1.88 -2.50 2.78
N LEU A 97 -1.61 -1.22 3.01
CA LEU A 97 -2.38 -0.39 3.92
C LEU A 97 -3.43 0.37 3.13
N SER A 98 -4.68 0.33 3.58
CA SER A 98 -5.80 1.07 2.99
C SER A 98 -6.38 2.00 4.03
N ALA A 99 -6.48 3.27 3.67
CA ALA A 99 -6.97 4.36 4.50
C ALA A 99 -8.08 5.11 3.75
N SER A 100 -8.94 5.81 4.49
CA SER A 100 -10.07 6.55 3.95
C SER A 100 -10.07 7.98 4.46
N VAL A 101 -10.37 8.90 3.54
CA VAL A 101 -10.44 10.34 3.83
C VAL A 101 -11.58 10.97 3.03
N CYS A 102 -12.23 11.94 3.64
CA CYS A 102 -13.33 12.71 3.11
C CYS A 102 -12.95 14.19 3.18
N PHE A 103 -13.11 14.89 2.06
CA PHE A 103 -12.71 16.29 1.97
C PHE A 103 -13.62 17.08 1.02
N ARG A 104 -13.53 18.40 1.18
CA ARG A 104 -14.28 19.39 0.44
C ARG A 104 -13.64 19.75 -0.88
N VAL A 105 -14.35 20.53 -1.68
CA VAL A 105 -13.89 20.95 -3.01
C VAL A 105 -12.75 21.95 -2.93
N ASP A 106 -12.74 22.75 -1.88
CA ASP A 106 -11.61 23.62 -1.54
C ASP A 106 -10.39 22.81 -1.10
N GLY A 107 -10.56 21.54 -0.69
CA GLY A 107 -9.51 20.64 -0.22
C GLY A 107 -9.49 20.44 1.30
N GLU A 108 -10.41 21.05 2.05
CA GLU A 108 -10.50 20.89 3.50
C GLU A 108 -10.96 19.48 3.89
N ILE A 109 -10.22 18.80 4.78
CA ILE A 109 -10.57 17.47 5.26
C ILE A 109 -11.70 17.55 6.28
N THR A 110 -12.80 16.86 6.02
CA THR A 110 -13.98 16.82 6.90
C THR A 110 -13.96 15.62 7.83
N SER A 111 -13.42 14.48 7.36
CA SER A 111 -13.31 13.27 8.16
C SER A 111 -12.27 12.32 7.56
N CYS A 112 -11.70 11.45 8.39
CA CYS A 112 -10.78 10.40 7.96
C CYS A 112 -10.82 9.22 8.93
N ASP A 113 -10.25 8.09 8.55
CA ASP A 113 -9.98 6.99 9.47
C ASP A 113 -8.63 7.11 10.17
N LEU A 114 -8.45 6.30 11.22
CA LEU A 114 -7.24 6.37 12.06
C LEU A 114 -6.00 5.93 11.29
N VAL A 115 -6.17 5.07 10.29
CA VAL A 115 -5.09 4.63 9.41
C VAL A 115 -4.57 5.80 8.59
N PHE A 116 -5.46 6.63 8.03
CA PHE A 116 -5.08 7.84 7.30
C PHE A 116 -4.30 8.81 8.20
N ALA A 117 -4.81 9.10 9.40
CA ALA A 117 -4.13 9.98 10.34
C ALA A 117 -2.72 9.49 10.68
N ARG A 118 -2.59 8.21 11.05
CA ARG A 118 -1.30 7.59 11.39
C ARG A 118 -0.34 7.50 10.21
N LEU A 119 -0.85 7.26 9.00
CA LEU A 119 -0.07 7.24 7.77
C LEU A 119 0.68 8.58 7.57
N HIS A 120 0.03 9.68 7.95
CA HIS A 120 0.59 11.02 7.89
C HIS A 120 1.29 11.47 9.18
N GLY A 121 1.41 10.59 10.18
CA GLY A 121 2.10 10.89 11.44
C GLY A 121 1.28 11.68 12.46
N TYR A 122 -0.05 11.60 12.38
CA TYR A 122 -0.95 12.17 13.38
C TYR A 122 -1.49 11.08 14.31
N PRO A 123 -1.48 11.28 15.64
CA PRO A 123 -1.91 10.27 16.59
C PRO A 123 -3.44 10.17 16.69
N THR A 124 -4.16 11.25 16.41
CA THR A 124 -5.62 11.37 16.51
C THR A 124 -6.22 11.93 15.21
N LEU A 125 -7.52 11.70 15.02
CA LEU A 125 -8.27 12.19 13.86
C LEU A 125 -8.51 13.70 13.92
N GLU A 126 -8.66 14.24 15.12
CA GLU A 126 -8.98 15.64 15.39
C GLU A 126 -7.90 16.59 14.88
N GLU A 127 -6.63 16.17 14.93
CA GLU A 127 -5.51 16.96 14.40
C GLU A 127 -5.49 17.02 12.87
N VAL A 128 -6.20 16.10 12.19
CA VAL A 128 -6.24 16.01 10.71
C VAL A 128 -7.47 16.69 10.13
N ILE A 129 -8.58 16.71 10.86
CA ILE A 129 -9.81 17.39 10.45
C ILE A 129 -9.55 18.90 10.38
N GLY A 130 -9.98 19.53 9.28
CA GLY A 130 -9.73 20.95 9.00
C GLY A 130 -8.40 21.23 8.30
N LEU A 131 -7.48 20.26 8.21
CA LEU A 131 -6.29 20.40 7.37
C LEU A 131 -6.64 20.33 5.89
N HIS A 132 -5.77 20.90 5.05
CA HIS A 132 -5.94 20.84 3.61
C HIS A 132 -5.30 19.57 3.03
N ILE A 133 -6.02 18.84 2.19
CA ILE A 133 -5.56 17.55 1.63
C ILE A 133 -4.25 17.68 0.82
N LYS A 134 -3.97 18.84 0.21
CA LYS A 134 -2.69 19.11 -0.47
C LYS A 134 -1.51 19.29 0.49
N ASP A 135 -1.72 19.53 1.77
CA ASP A 135 -0.61 19.58 2.73
C ASP A 135 -0.10 18.18 3.02
N LEU A 136 -1.04 17.22 3.06
CA LEU A 136 -0.80 15.79 3.31
C LEU A 136 -0.48 15.04 2.01
N ILE A 137 -1.07 15.40 0.88
CA ILE A 137 -0.86 14.79 -0.44
C ILE A 137 -0.67 15.90 -1.48
N PRO A 138 0.53 16.51 -1.57
CA PRO A 138 0.77 17.68 -2.43
C PRO A 138 0.45 17.49 -3.91
N SER A 139 0.62 16.26 -4.41
CA SER A 139 0.37 15.94 -5.82
C SER A 139 -1.07 15.52 -6.12
N VAL A 140 -2.01 15.64 -5.16
CA VAL A 140 -3.41 15.28 -5.39
C VAL A 140 -4.08 16.26 -6.35
N GLN A 141 -4.74 15.71 -7.36
CA GLN A 141 -5.54 16.46 -8.31
C GLN A 141 -7.02 16.35 -7.93
N ILE A 142 -7.61 17.46 -7.49
CA ILE A 142 -9.02 17.54 -7.15
C ILE A 142 -9.78 17.92 -8.44
N PRO A 143 -10.71 17.08 -8.93
CA PRO A 143 -11.49 17.40 -10.12
C PRO A 143 -12.52 18.51 -9.82
N PRO A 144 -12.85 19.36 -10.81
CA PRO A 144 -13.90 20.37 -10.64
C PRO A 144 -15.28 19.71 -10.48
N LEU A 145 -16.12 20.30 -9.62
CA LEU A 145 -17.51 19.86 -9.40
C LEU A 145 -18.35 19.88 -10.69
N GLY A 146 -19.31 18.97 -10.79
CA GLY A 146 -20.35 19.00 -11.84
C GLY A 146 -19.98 18.32 -13.17
N LYS A 147 -18.80 17.71 -13.29
CA LYS A 147 -18.42 16.89 -14.46
C LYS A 147 -18.13 15.45 -14.03
N LYS A 148 -18.45 14.47 -14.89
CA LYS A 148 -18.04 13.07 -14.69
C LYS A 148 -16.51 13.05 -14.46
N ILE A 149 -16.05 12.51 -13.33
CA ILE A 149 -14.60 12.42 -13.08
C ILE A 149 -13.96 11.64 -14.24
N PRO A 150 -12.97 12.21 -14.93
CA PRO A 150 -12.18 11.47 -15.93
C PRO A 150 -11.60 10.21 -15.30
N LYS A 151 -11.62 9.08 -16.01
CA LYS A 151 -11.06 7.80 -15.48
C LYS A 151 -9.63 7.96 -14.96
N SER A 152 -8.84 8.87 -15.55
CA SER A 152 -7.48 9.23 -15.14
C SER A 152 -7.37 9.93 -13.78
N LEU A 153 -8.41 10.66 -13.33
CA LEU A 153 -8.44 11.35 -12.04
C LEU A 153 -9.07 10.50 -10.93
N ARG A 154 -9.72 9.38 -11.30
CA ARG A 154 -10.33 8.45 -10.35
C ARG A 154 -9.28 7.63 -9.60
N ILE A 155 -8.15 7.33 -10.22
CA ILE A 155 -7.02 6.62 -9.61
C ILE A 155 -5.77 7.43 -9.93
N GLN A 156 -5.12 7.96 -8.90
CA GLN A 156 -3.97 8.82 -9.00
C GLN A 156 -2.78 8.17 -8.28
N ARG A 157 -1.59 8.23 -8.89
CA ARG A 157 -0.34 7.95 -8.19
C ARG A 157 0.15 9.27 -7.62
N ALA A 158 0.36 9.31 -6.33
CA ALA A 158 0.69 10.53 -5.61
C ALA A 158 1.76 10.28 -4.55
N VAL A 159 2.23 11.35 -3.93
CA VAL A 159 3.19 11.29 -2.83
C VAL A 159 2.53 11.87 -1.59
N GLY A 160 2.45 11.05 -0.55
CA GLY A 160 2.03 11.50 0.78
C GLY A 160 3.19 12.17 1.50
N ARG A 161 2.85 13.13 2.35
CA ARG A 161 3.74 13.86 3.22
C ARG A 161 3.29 13.66 4.65
N SER A 162 4.19 13.21 5.51
CA SER A 162 3.97 13.14 6.95
C SER A 162 4.14 14.51 7.63
N ARG A 163 3.66 14.64 8.86
CA ARG A 163 3.86 15.82 9.73
C ARG A 163 5.33 16.24 9.87
N GLU A 164 6.24 15.27 9.86
CA GLU A 164 7.70 15.51 9.94
C GLU A 164 8.33 15.89 8.59
N GLY A 165 7.54 15.92 7.51
CA GLY A 165 8.01 16.23 6.15
C GLY A 165 8.50 15.02 5.34
N ASN A 166 8.50 13.81 5.92
CA ASN A 166 8.87 12.59 5.18
C ASN A 166 7.85 12.34 4.06
N MET A 167 8.37 12.01 2.87
CA MET A 167 7.59 11.78 1.66
C MET A 167 7.53 10.29 1.34
N PHE A 168 6.35 9.76 1.01
CA PHE A 168 6.17 8.34 0.67
C PHE A 168 5.21 8.15 -0.51
N PRO A 169 5.44 7.16 -1.39
CA PRO A 169 4.55 6.91 -2.52
C PRO A 169 3.21 6.32 -2.06
N LEU A 170 2.11 6.82 -2.63
CA LEU A 170 0.76 6.30 -2.39
C LEU A 170 -0.08 6.26 -3.67
N GLY A 171 -1.07 5.39 -3.69
CA GLY A 171 -2.18 5.41 -4.64
C GLY A 171 -3.39 6.08 -4.00
N LEU A 172 -4.11 6.90 -4.75
CA LEU A 172 -5.33 7.56 -4.28
C LEU A 172 -6.47 7.25 -5.24
N LYS A 173 -7.55 6.66 -4.72
CA LYS A 173 -8.76 6.37 -5.48
C LYS A 173 -9.88 7.30 -5.04
N LEU A 174 -10.19 8.27 -5.90
CA LEU A 174 -11.20 9.29 -5.63
C LEU A 174 -12.61 8.82 -6.04
N GLN A 175 -13.60 9.20 -5.23
CA GLN A 175 -15.02 8.99 -5.44
C GLN A 175 -15.75 10.30 -5.09
N VAL A 176 -16.76 10.69 -5.88
CA VAL A 176 -17.62 11.83 -5.51
C VAL A 176 -18.81 11.29 -4.73
N SER A 177 -19.06 11.86 -3.56
CA SER A 177 -20.34 11.76 -2.88
C SER A 177 -21.25 12.83 -3.47
N LEU A 178 -21.88 12.53 -4.62
CA LEU A 178 -23.00 13.36 -5.07
C LEU A 178 -24.16 13.05 -4.12
N LEU A 179 -24.57 14.05 -3.34
CA LEU A 179 -25.94 14.05 -2.83
C LEU A 179 -26.84 14.08 -4.07
N GLU A 180 -27.71 13.10 -4.20
CA GLU A 180 -28.73 13.08 -5.23
C GLU A 180 -29.64 14.30 -5.05
N GLU A 181 -29.37 15.38 -5.77
CA GLU A 181 -30.43 16.29 -6.17
C GLU A 181 -31.02 15.73 -7.46
N ASP A 182 -32.15 15.08 -7.25
CA ASP A 182 -32.91 14.26 -8.17
C ASP A 182 -33.30 14.98 -9.48
N GLN A 183 -33.35 14.21 -10.56
CA GLN A 183 -34.13 14.60 -11.74
C GLN A 183 -35.62 14.40 -11.42
N ALA A 184 -36.28 15.39 -10.83
CA ALA A 184 -37.74 15.43 -10.88
C ALA A 184 -38.25 16.87 -10.68
N GLY A 185 -38.95 17.37 -11.68
CA GLY A 185 -39.72 18.61 -11.55
C GLY A 185 -40.94 18.44 -10.62
N VAL A 186 -41.49 19.60 -10.26
CA VAL A 186 -42.86 19.83 -9.77
C VAL A 186 -43.10 19.78 -8.25
N GLN A 187 -43.03 20.98 -7.66
CA GLN A 187 -43.93 21.61 -6.66
C GLN A 187 -44.30 20.97 -5.29
N ARG A 188 -44.28 21.90 -4.32
CA ARG A 188 -45.06 22.08 -3.07
C ARG A 188 -44.55 21.50 -1.75
N ASP A 189 -44.04 22.45 -0.95
CA ASP A 189 -44.53 22.91 0.36
C ASP A 189 -44.44 22.01 1.61
N GLU A 190 -44.16 22.70 2.72
CA GLU A 190 -44.24 22.31 4.13
C GLU A 190 -43.08 21.51 4.78
N VAL A 191 -42.19 22.31 5.39
CA VAL A 191 -41.46 22.15 6.66
C VAL A 191 -41.62 20.81 7.39
N LEU A 192 -40.56 20.00 7.38
CA LEU A 192 -40.14 19.24 8.55
C LEU A 192 -38.61 19.26 8.64
N GLN A 193 -38.11 19.98 9.65
CA GLN A 193 -36.74 19.83 10.10
C GLN A 193 -36.53 18.42 10.64
N THR A 194 -35.46 17.77 10.21
CA THR A 194 -34.84 16.68 10.97
C THR A 194 -33.33 16.84 10.81
N GLU A 195 -32.71 17.22 11.92
CA GLU A 195 -31.28 17.38 12.08
C GLU A 195 -30.54 16.06 11.84
N GLY A 196 -29.36 16.12 11.20
CA GLY A 196 -28.40 15.02 11.28
C GLY A 196 -27.61 14.63 10.02
N SER A 197 -27.55 15.45 8.96
CA SER A 197 -26.61 15.21 7.87
C SER A 197 -25.77 16.46 7.64
N LEU A 198 -24.48 16.42 8.02
CA LEU A 198 -23.52 17.46 7.63
C LEU A 198 -23.37 17.40 6.10
N PRO A 199 -23.80 18.43 5.33
CA PRO A 199 -23.65 18.46 3.87
C PRO A 199 -22.22 18.92 3.49
N GLY A 200 -21.22 18.36 4.17
CA GLY A 200 -19.85 18.86 4.14
C GLY A 200 -18.95 18.14 3.14
N CYS A 201 -19.08 16.82 2.99
CA CYS A 201 -18.15 16.03 2.19
C CYS A 201 -18.63 15.86 0.75
N GLN A 202 -17.87 16.40 -0.22
CA GLN A 202 -18.13 16.20 -1.66
C GLN A 202 -17.23 15.12 -2.27
N PHE A 203 -16.08 14.83 -1.66
CA PHE A 203 -15.14 13.84 -2.15
C PHE A 203 -14.76 12.84 -1.05
N SER A 204 -14.86 11.56 -1.37
CA SER A 204 -14.30 10.47 -0.58
C SER A 204 -13.15 9.83 -1.35
N ALA A 205 -12.00 9.64 -0.70
CA ALA A 205 -10.85 8.99 -1.29
C ALA A 205 -10.39 7.79 -0.46
N THR A 206 -10.02 6.72 -1.16
CA THR A 206 -9.29 5.59 -0.59
C THR A 206 -7.81 5.77 -0.91
N VAL A 207 -6.98 5.88 0.12
CA VAL A 207 -5.53 5.94 0.02
C VAL A 207 -4.97 4.54 0.22
N VAL A 208 -4.12 4.10 -0.70
CA VAL A 208 -3.48 2.79 -0.66
C VAL A 208 -1.97 2.97 -0.69
N VAL A 209 -1.29 2.44 0.32
CA VAL A 209 0.17 2.40 0.39
C VAL A 209 0.63 0.96 0.34
N PHE A 210 1.66 0.72 -0.45
CA PHE A 210 2.33 -0.56 -0.54
C PHE A 210 3.70 -0.46 0.08
N SER A 211 4.03 -1.44 0.92
CA SER A 211 5.29 -1.45 1.61
C SER A 211 5.90 -2.83 1.61
N THR A 212 7.14 -2.94 1.13
CA THR A 212 8.04 -4.06 1.42
C THR A 212 8.71 -3.88 2.80
N ILE A 213 8.46 -2.75 3.46
CA ILE A 213 9.36 -2.17 4.44
C ILE A 213 9.13 -2.82 5.81
N SER A 214 10.08 -3.68 6.17
CA SER A 214 10.28 -4.12 7.53
C SER A 214 10.74 -2.95 8.39
N GLY A 215 9.95 -2.57 9.40
CA GLY A 215 10.39 -1.64 10.42
C GLY A 215 11.45 -2.29 11.33
N LEU A 216 12.66 -1.73 11.39
CA LEU A 216 13.69 -2.21 12.30
C LEU A 216 13.58 -1.51 13.66
N ILE A 217 13.12 -2.25 14.67
CA ILE A 217 13.12 -1.83 16.07
C ILE A 217 14.22 -2.61 16.81
N THR A 218 15.17 -1.87 17.40
CA THR A 218 16.21 -2.43 18.25
C THR A 218 15.75 -2.41 19.69
N VAL A 219 15.84 -3.57 20.33
CA VAL A 219 15.42 -3.79 21.71
C VAL A 219 16.63 -4.28 22.51
N ARG A 220 16.82 -3.76 23.72
CA ARG A 220 17.83 -4.25 24.66
C ARG A 220 17.39 -5.59 25.26
N SER A 221 18.30 -6.29 25.93
CA SER A 221 18.02 -7.57 26.60
C SER A 221 16.94 -7.48 27.68
N ASP A 222 16.68 -6.29 28.23
CA ASP A 222 15.60 -6.01 29.18
C ASP A 222 14.24 -5.73 28.51
N GLY A 223 14.16 -5.83 27.18
CA GLY A 223 12.95 -5.56 26.42
C GLY A 223 12.71 -4.11 26.08
N ILE A 224 13.62 -3.19 26.44
CA ILE A 224 13.42 -1.77 26.21
C ILE A 224 13.84 -1.38 24.79
N ILE A 225 12.96 -0.68 24.09
CA ILE A 225 13.22 -0.14 22.75
C ILE A 225 14.30 0.95 22.85
N CYS A 226 15.44 0.72 22.21
CA CYS A 226 16.59 1.63 22.22
C CYS A 226 16.88 2.26 20.85
N GLY A 227 16.31 1.73 19.77
CA GLY A 227 16.52 2.26 18.43
C GLY A 227 15.36 1.95 17.51
N ILE A 228 15.02 2.89 16.64
CA ILE A 228 14.05 2.72 15.57
C ILE A 228 14.69 3.32 14.32
N LYS A 229 15.03 2.45 13.35
CA LYS A 229 15.82 2.84 12.17
C LYS A 229 14.97 3.29 10.99
N ASP A 230 13.65 3.08 11.05
CA ASP A 230 12.73 3.39 9.96
C ASP A 230 11.47 4.11 10.47
N SER A 231 11.10 5.22 9.83
CA SER A 231 9.85 5.95 10.10
C SER A 231 8.62 5.09 9.78
N PHE A 232 8.78 4.04 8.97
CA PHE A 232 7.68 3.11 8.67
C PHE A 232 7.25 2.29 9.90
N ALA A 233 8.16 1.93 10.80
CA ALA A 233 7.77 1.32 12.09
C ALA A 233 6.90 2.27 12.92
N LEU A 234 7.28 3.56 12.97
CA LEU A 234 6.53 4.60 13.67
C LEU A 234 5.13 4.78 13.06
N MET A 235 5.07 4.80 11.73
CA MET A 235 3.83 4.91 10.96
C MET A 235 2.92 3.68 11.13
N LEU A 236 3.47 2.46 11.07
CA LEU A 236 2.73 1.20 11.25
C LEU A 236 2.08 1.10 12.62
N PHE A 237 2.86 1.38 13.68
CA PHE A 237 2.35 1.31 15.04
C PHE A 237 1.56 2.56 15.45
N GLY A 238 1.65 3.64 14.67
CA GLY A 238 0.96 4.90 14.92
C GLY A 238 1.48 5.65 16.13
N TYR A 239 2.79 5.59 16.38
CA TYR A 239 3.45 6.27 17.49
C TYR A 239 4.63 7.09 17.00
N GLU A 240 4.90 8.20 17.66
CA GLU A 240 6.09 9.00 17.42
C GLU A 240 7.33 8.34 18.04
N LYS A 241 8.52 8.66 17.51
CA LYS A 241 9.79 8.08 17.99
C LYS A 241 10.00 8.28 19.49
N LYS A 242 9.73 9.49 19.98
CA LYS A 242 9.86 9.84 21.41
C LYS A 242 8.87 9.07 22.30
N GLU A 243 7.76 8.60 21.73
CA GLU A 243 6.75 7.86 22.49
C GLU A 243 7.12 6.38 22.64
N LEU A 244 8.01 5.86 21.79
CA LEU A 244 8.42 4.46 21.80
C LEU A 244 9.80 4.23 22.42
N LEU A 245 10.73 5.16 22.27
CA LEU A 245 12.04 5.05 22.90
C LEU A 245 11.89 4.97 24.42
N GLY A 246 12.53 3.96 25.03
CA GLY A 246 12.45 3.72 26.47
C GLY A 246 11.24 2.91 26.92
N LYS A 247 10.26 2.62 26.06
CA LYS A 247 9.17 1.69 26.38
C LYS A 247 9.58 0.23 26.18
N ASN A 248 8.91 -0.68 26.88
CA ASN A 248 9.09 -2.11 26.67
C ASN A 248 8.45 -2.54 25.34
N ILE A 249 9.07 -3.46 24.61
CA ILE A 249 8.56 -3.99 23.32
C ILE A 249 7.17 -4.62 23.45
N THR A 250 6.79 -5.10 24.64
CA THR A 250 5.44 -5.62 24.91
C THR A 250 4.34 -4.58 24.78
N PHE A 251 4.68 -3.29 24.87
CA PHE A 251 3.77 -2.18 24.59
C PHE A 251 3.33 -2.17 23.11
N LEU A 252 4.23 -2.53 22.19
CA LEU A 252 3.94 -2.63 20.76
C LEU A 252 3.38 -4.00 20.39
N ILE A 253 3.95 -5.07 20.96
CA ILE A 253 3.61 -6.46 20.64
C ILE A 253 3.31 -7.20 21.95
N PRO A 254 2.04 -7.24 22.39
CA PRO A 254 1.65 -8.03 23.55
C PRO A 254 2.07 -9.50 23.37
N GLY A 255 2.70 -10.09 24.39
CA GLY A 255 3.17 -11.48 24.31
C GLY A 255 4.42 -11.71 23.45
N PHE A 256 5.20 -10.67 23.17
CA PHE A 256 6.46 -10.76 22.39
C PHE A 256 7.36 -11.94 22.80
N TYR A 257 7.60 -12.13 24.11
CA TYR A 257 8.47 -13.19 24.62
C TYR A 257 7.93 -14.60 24.40
N ASN A 258 6.63 -14.80 24.57
CA ASN A 258 5.99 -16.10 24.37
C ASN A 258 6.13 -16.61 22.92
N ASN A 259 6.22 -15.68 21.95
CA ASN A 259 6.43 -16.01 20.55
C ASN A 259 7.90 -16.32 20.21
N MET A 260 8.85 -15.76 20.95
CA MET A 260 10.29 -16.05 20.80
C MET A 260 10.65 -17.42 21.38
N GLU A 261 10.12 -17.77 22.56
CA GLU A 261 10.39 -19.05 23.21
C GLU A 261 9.93 -20.24 22.37
N ARG A 262 8.82 -20.11 21.64
CA ARG A 262 8.34 -21.13 20.68
C ARG A 262 9.29 -21.42 19.51
N ARG A 263 10.26 -20.54 19.21
CA ARG A 263 11.23 -20.73 18.11
C ARG A 263 12.59 -21.23 18.58
N SER A 264 12.88 -21.17 19.88
CA SER A 264 14.18 -21.54 20.45
C SER A 264 14.43 -23.05 20.51
N GLU A 265 13.41 -23.89 20.33
CA GLU A 265 13.55 -25.35 20.24
C GLU A 265 14.24 -25.83 18.93
N CYS A 266 14.48 -24.95 17.96
CA CYS A 266 15.24 -25.24 16.74
C CYS A 266 16.64 -24.60 16.72
N SER A 267 17.38 -24.65 17.83
CA SER A 267 18.78 -24.21 17.87
C SER A 267 19.71 -25.38 17.49
N LEU A 268 20.21 -25.35 16.24
CA LEU A 268 21.34 -26.17 15.81
C LEU A 268 22.57 -25.83 16.69
N PRO A 269 23.39 -26.82 17.10
CA PRO A 269 24.58 -26.56 17.90
C PRO A 269 25.58 -25.74 17.09
N LEU A 270 26.04 -24.64 17.66
CA LEU A 270 27.13 -23.84 17.12
C LEU A 270 28.42 -24.67 17.09
N PRO A 271 29.24 -24.61 16.03
CA PRO A 271 30.51 -25.30 16.01
C PRO A 271 31.45 -24.68 17.05
N HIS A 272 32.03 -25.54 17.89
CA HIS A 272 33.07 -25.17 18.84
C HIS A 272 34.34 -24.75 18.07
N LEU A 273 34.90 -23.61 18.46
CA LEU A 273 36.24 -23.13 18.07
C LEU A 273 37.33 -24.03 18.66
#